data_AF-A0A8T4WTQ8-F1
#
_entry.id   AF-A0A8T4WTQ8-F1
#
_cell.length_a   1.000
_cell.length_b   1.000
_cell.length_c   1.000
_cell.angle_alpha   90.00
_cell.angle_beta   90.00
_cell.angle_gamma   90.00
#
_symmetry.space_group_name_H-M   'P 1'
#
loop_
_entity.id
_entity.type
_entity.pdbx_description
1 polymer ?
#
loop_
_entity_poly.entity_id
_entity_poly.type
_entity_poly.pdbx_seq_one_letter_code
_entity_poly.pdbx_strand_id
1 'polypeptide(L)'
;MDMFEGKKGHKIYSNKKDAEFLANLVGGKEAEAKVLEVKVKDGDKAEKEGFTIHQDISIAASSPSTGEKGWIVLKENEGIQESLKKVIEPINE
;
A
#
# COMPACT_ATOMS: atom_id res chain seq x y z
N MET A 1 21.60 6.70 12.33
CA MET A 1 20.45 7.35 13.00
C MET A 1 19.25 6.81 12.24
N ASP A 2 18.86 5.56 12.52
CA ASP A 2 18.06 4.76 11.58
C ASP A 2 16.98 4.03 12.35
N MET A 3 15.97 4.77 12.82
CA MET A 3 14.78 4.21 13.45
C MET A 3 13.63 4.21 12.44
N PHE A 4 13.78 3.39 11.39
CA PHE A 4 12.67 2.82 10.63
C PHE A 4 12.97 1.33 10.42
N GLU A 5 13.25 0.63 11.53
CA GLU A 5 13.14 -0.82 11.59
C GLU A 5 11.67 -1.21 11.38
N GLY A 6 11.41 -2.07 10.39
CA GLY A 6 10.14 -2.77 10.29
C GLY A 6 9.58 -2.88 8.87
N LYS A 7 10.17 -3.77 8.06
CA LYS A 7 9.64 -4.32 6.80
C LYS A 7 9.42 -3.30 5.67
N LYS A 8 10.24 -3.43 4.62
CA LYS A 8 9.93 -2.98 3.24
C LYS A 8 8.66 -3.71 2.76
N GLY A 9 7.50 -3.27 3.24
CA GLY A 9 6.22 -3.88 2.92
C GLY A 9 5.27 -2.85 2.38
N HIS A 10 4.63 -3.18 1.26
CA HIS A 10 3.63 -2.32 0.64
C HIS A 10 2.32 -2.44 1.43
N LYS A 11 1.81 -1.31 1.93
CA LYS A 11 0.60 -1.28 2.76
C LYS A 11 -0.62 -0.98 1.89
N ILE A 12 -1.57 -1.89 1.90
CA ILE A 12 -2.88 -1.74 1.26
C ILE A 12 -3.90 -1.44 2.37
N TYR A 13 -4.56 -0.30 2.30
CA TYR A 13 -5.59 0.09 3.26
C TYR A 13 -6.96 -0.31 2.73
N SER A 14 -7.81 -0.92 3.56
CA SER A 14 -9.21 -1.19 3.17
C SER A 14 -10.08 0.07 3.19
N ASN A 15 -9.58 1.18 3.73
CA ASN A 15 -10.29 2.45 3.81
C ASN A 15 -9.52 3.56 3.09
N LYS A 16 -10.18 4.20 2.12
CA LYS A 16 -9.60 5.31 1.37
C LYS A 16 -9.16 6.46 2.27
N LYS A 17 -9.94 6.79 3.30
CA LYS A 17 -9.64 7.91 4.22
C LYS A 17 -8.32 7.71 4.96
N ASP A 18 -8.01 6.48 5.33
CA ASP A 18 -6.77 6.14 6.03
C ASP A 18 -5.56 6.25 5.09
N ALA A 19 -5.72 5.79 3.85
CA ALA A 19 -4.71 5.98 2.83
C ALA A 19 -4.48 7.46 2.50
N GLU A 20 -5.55 8.26 2.38
CA GLU A 20 -5.49 9.71 2.15
C GLU A 20 -4.87 10.45 3.34
N PHE A 21 -5.19 10.06 4.57
CA PHE A 21 -4.61 10.61 5.77
C PHE A 21 -3.09 10.37 5.81
N LEU A 22 -2.66 9.15 5.49
CA LEU A 22 -1.24 8.81 5.41
C LEU A 22 -0.55 9.47 4.23
N ALA A 23 -1.19 9.58 3.08
CA ALA A 23 -0.65 10.31 1.94
C ALA A 23 -0.42 11.79 2.30
N ASN A 24 -1.37 12.43 3.00
CA ASN A 24 -1.19 13.79 3.50
C ASN A 24 -0.09 13.89 4.56
N LEU A 25 -0.01 12.91 5.47
CA LEU A 25 1.01 12.88 6.52
C LEU A 25 2.43 12.70 5.96
N VAL A 26 2.57 11.86 4.93
CA VAL A 26 3.84 11.61 4.23
C VAL A 26 4.17 12.76 3.27
N GLY A 27 3.16 13.37 2.65
CA GLY A 27 3.34 14.45 1.68
C GLY A 27 3.57 15.84 2.25
N GLY A 28 3.35 16.02 3.56
CA GLY A 28 3.38 17.32 4.24
C GLY A 28 4.73 18.03 4.33
N LYS A 29 5.83 17.56 3.71
CA LYS A 29 7.11 18.29 3.73
C LYS A 29 7.89 18.38 2.42
N GLU A 30 7.94 17.37 1.55
CA GLU A 30 8.83 17.45 0.35
C GLU A 30 8.52 16.41 -0.77
N ALA A 31 7.49 15.57 -0.63
CA ALA A 31 7.19 14.51 -1.60
C ALA A 31 5.68 14.35 -1.78
N GLU A 32 5.14 14.67 -2.95
CA GLU A 32 3.73 14.38 -3.25
C GLU A 32 3.48 12.88 -3.15
N ALA A 33 2.45 12.48 -2.39
CA ALA A 33 2.03 11.09 -2.26
C ALA A 33 0.66 10.93 -2.92
N LYS A 34 0.53 9.91 -3.76
CA LYS A 34 -0.70 9.54 -4.45
C LYS A 34 -1.32 8.31 -3.83
N VAL A 35 -2.64 8.32 -3.75
CA VAL A 35 -3.44 7.18 -3.31
C VAL A 35 -3.99 6.49 -4.56
N LEU A 36 -3.67 5.22 -4.74
CA LEU A 36 -4.18 4.42 -5.86
C LEU A 36 -5.02 3.27 -5.34
N GLU A 37 -6.17 3.06 -5.97
CA GLU A 37 -6.99 1.90 -5.70
C GLU A 37 -6.41 0.68 -6.41
N VAL A 38 -6.20 -0.42 -5.67
CA VAL A 38 -5.63 -1.65 -6.19
C VAL A 38 -6.44 -2.86 -5.74
N LYS A 39 -6.40 -3.91 -6.57
CA LYS A 39 -6.94 -5.24 -6.27
C LYS A 39 -5.81 -6.24 -6.20
N VAL A 40 -5.73 -7.01 -5.13
CA VAL A 40 -4.79 -8.13 -5.02
C VAL A 40 -5.20 -9.22 -6.02
N LYS A 41 -4.31 -9.54 -6.96
CA LYS A 41 -4.48 -10.66 -7.90
C LYS A 41 -4.16 -12.00 -7.26
N ASP A 42 -3.18 -12.02 -6.36
CA ASP A 42 -2.59 -13.24 -5.82
C ASP A 42 -2.06 -12.92 -4.41
N GLY A 43 -2.82 -13.32 -3.39
CA GLY A 43 -2.54 -13.02 -1.98
C GLY A 43 -1.23 -13.66 -1.50
N ASP A 44 -0.98 -14.92 -1.85
CA ASP A 44 0.26 -15.61 -1.53
C ASP A 44 1.50 -14.93 -2.10
N LYS A 45 1.44 -14.48 -3.36
CA LYS A 45 2.56 -13.72 -3.94
C LYS A 45 2.67 -12.33 -3.34
N ALA A 46 1.55 -11.65 -3.10
CA ALA A 46 1.55 -10.35 -2.45
C ALA A 46 2.21 -10.44 -1.06
N GLU A 47 1.87 -11.44 -0.26
CA GLU A 47 2.51 -11.68 1.05
C GLU A 47 4.02 -11.93 0.92
N LYS A 48 4.45 -12.73 -0.06
CA LYS A 48 5.88 -12.98 -0.35
C LYS A 48 6.63 -11.73 -0.80
N GLU A 49 5.98 -10.86 -1.55
CA GLU A 49 6.51 -9.55 -1.95
C GLU A 49 6.44 -8.52 -0.80
N GLY A 50 5.91 -8.90 0.37
CA GLY A 50 5.86 -8.07 1.57
C GLY A 50 4.62 -7.19 1.67
N PHE A 51 3.57 -7.42 0.86
CA PHE A 51 2.32 -6.70 0.99
C PHE A 51 1.59 -7.07 2.28
N THR A 52 0.90 -6.08 2.83
CA THR A 52 0.08 -6.22 4.03
C THR A 52 -1.20 -5.42 3.88
N ILE A 53 -2.28 -5.95 4.44
CA ILE A 53 -3.59 -5.31 4.44
C ILE A 53 -3.83 -4.69 5.80
N HIS A 54 -4.14 -3.41 5.79
CA HIS A 54 -4.53 -2.66 6.97
C HIS A 54 -6.02 -2.33 6.84
N GLN A 55 -6.85 -2.98 7.66
CA GLN A 55 -8.28 -2.64 7.71
C GLN A 55 -8.49 -1.24 8.31
N ASP A 56 -7.66 -0.89 9.29
CA ASP A 56 -7.61 0.43 9.94
C ASP A 56 -6.17 0.78 10.32
N ILE A 57 -5.89 2.08 10.48
CA ILE A 57 -4.59 2.59 10.97
C ILE A 57 -4.26 2.05 12.38
N SER A 58 -5.29 1.70 13.15
CA SER A 58 -5.18 1.21 14.54
C SER A 58 -5.16 -0.32 14.67
N ILE A 59 -5.41 -1.07 13.58
CA ILE A 59 -5.50 -2.53 13.59
C ILE A 59 -4.21 -3.14 13.02
N ALA A 60 -3.84 -4.30 13.57
CA ALA A 60 -2.69 -5.07 13.10
C ALA A 60 -2.83 -5.42 11.60
N ALA A 61 -1.71 -5.35 10.89
CA ALA A 61 -1.61 -5.79 9.50
C ALA A 61 -2.05 -7.25 9.36
N SER A 62 -2.91 -7.52 8.39
CA SER A 62 -3.32 -8.87 7.98
C SER A 62 -2.67 -9.26 6.66
N SER A 63 -2.58 -10.56 6.41
CA SER A 63 -2.08 -11.09 5.14
C SER A 63 -3.01 -10.71 3.98
N PRO A 64 -2.47 -10.32 2.82
CA PRO A 64 -3.26 -10.02 1.63
C PRO A 64 -3.98 -11.26 1.11
N SER A 65 -5.28 -11.11 0.86
CA SER A 65 -6.10 -12.17 0.27
C SER A 65 -6.32 -11.95 -1.24
N THR A 66 -6.34 -13.04 -2.00
CA THR A 66 -6.65 -12.98 -3.44
C THR A 66 -8.03 -12.38 -3.68
N GLY A 67 -8.09 -11.36 -4.54
CA GLY A 67 -9.32 -10.64 -4.90
C GLY A 67 -9.66 -9.47 -3.98
N GLU A 68 -8.92 -9.28 -2.91
CA GLU A 68 -9.10 -8.19 -1.95
C GLU A 68 -8.79 -6.83 -2.60
N LYS A 69 -9.57 -5.82 -2.25
CA LYS A 69 -9.41 -4.46 -2.78
C LYS A 69 -8.98 -3.52 -1.66
N GLY A 70 -8.20 -2.52 -2.02
CA GLY A 70 -7.84 -1.45 -1.11
C GLY A 70 -7.08 -0.34 -1.80
N TRP A 71 -6.49 0.53 -1.01
CA TRP A 71 -5.78 1.72 -1.45
C TRP A 71 -4.34 1.67 -0.99
N ILE A 72 -3.40 1.87 -1.91
CA ILE A 72 -1.98 1.99 -1.58
C ILE A 72 -1.58 3.46 -1.62
N VAL A 73 -0.63 3.83 -0.77
CA VAL A 73 0.01 5.14 -0.80
C VAL A 73 1.35 4.98 -1.49
N LEU A 74 1.53 5.68 -2.62
CA LEU A 74 2.78 5.73 -3.34
C LEU A 74 3.32 7.15 -3.29
N LYS A 75 4.64 7.30 -3.22
CA LYS A 75 5.26 8.60 -3.48
C LYS A 75 5.21 8.84 -4.99
N GLU A 76 4.99 10.06 -5.42
CA GLU A 76 4.86 10.41 -6.84
C GLU A 76 6.10 10.04 -7.66
N ASN A 77 7.28 9.98 -7.02
CA ASN A 77 8.53 9.52 -7.63
C ASN A 77 8.77 7.99 -7.52
N GLU A 78 7.98 7.26 -6.74
CA GLU A 78 7.98 5.80 -6.68
C GLU A 78 6.78 5.28 -7.50
N GLY A 79 6.95 5.16 -8.81
CA GLY A 79 5.97 4.48 -9.65
C GLY A 79 5.72 3.03 -9.18
N ILE A 80 4.53 2.48 -9.46
CA ILE A 80 4.25 1.06 -9.20
C ILE A 80 5.26 0.23 -10.00
N GLN A 81 6.20 -0.42 -9.30
CA GLN A 81 7.16 -1.32 -9.94
C GLN A 81 6.41 -2.43 -10.69
N GLU A 82 6.91 -2.84 -11.85
CA GLU A 82 6.28 -3.89 -12.66
C GLU A 82 6.08 -5.20 -11.89
N SER A 83 6.96 -5.52 -10.94
CA SER A 83 6.80 -6.67 -10.04
C SER A 83 5.53 -6.57 -9.19
N LEU A 84 5.18 -5.37 -8.72
CA LEU A 84 3.95 -5.13 -7.96
C LEU A 84 2.72 -5.30 -8.86
N LYS A 85 2.76 -4.84 -10.12
CA LYS A 85 1.65 -5.04 -11.09
C LYS A 85 1.33 -6.51 -11.37
N LYS A 86 2.25 -7.45 -11.06
CA LYS A 86 1.99 -8.89 -11.17
C LYS A 86 1.14 -9.44 -10.02
N VAL A 87 1.19 -8.80 -8.86
CA VAL A 87 0.48 -9.23 -7.63
C VAL A 87 -0.71 -8.34 -7.28
N ILE A 88 -0.70 -7.08 -7.74
CA ILE A 88 -1.79 -6.13 -7.57
C ILE A 88 -2.20 -5.53 -8.93
N GLU A 89 -3.48 -5.23 -9.07
CA GLU A 89 -4.08 -4.58 -10.23
C GLU A 89 -4.58 -3.19 -9.85
N PRO A 90 -3.98 -2.10 -10.33
CA PRO A 90 -4.54 -0.78 -10.15
C PRO A 90 -5.90 -0.70 -10.87
N ILE A 91 -6.93 -0.28 -10.14
CA ILE A 91 -8.32 -0.22 -10.63
C ILE A 91 -8.69 1.22 -11.01
N ASN A 92 -8.05 2.22 -10.41
CA ASN A 92 -8.33 3.64 -10.63
C ASN A 92 -7.06 4.49 -10.44
N GLU A 93 -6.75 5.38 -11.39
CA GLU A 93 -5.59 6.28 -11.44
C GLU A 93 -6.03 7.76 -11.41
#